data_AF-A0AAN7W9L8-F1
#
_entry.id   AF-A0AAN7W9L8-F1
#
_cell.length_a   1.000
_cell.length_b   1.000
_cell.length_c   1.000
_cell.angle_alpha   90.00
_cell.angle_beta   90.00
_cell.angle_gamma   90.00
#
_symmetry.space_group_name_H-M   'P 1'
#
loop_
_entity.id
_entity.type
_entity.pdbx_description
1 polymer ?
#
loop_
_entity_poly.entity_id
_entity_poly.type
_entity_poly.pdbx_seq_one_letter_code
_entity_poly.pdbx_strand_id
1 'polypeptide(L)'
;MAPLALAAALAANVLAAVIPPCDATDVAQAKLLIDTPTLAFEQAMGNLSYLFGWTLAGAALTGNELDLGCSDISNLGHGKWAAQGLTPSYIQEPICNQSGSNPNATLALPWELYYSTEIFVTQMLNAFAPNNTAAFSYMCDNLRFLSLDGFHLSDARVINASCTKANELKPPRPFTAVPGVQLNTNATVEYRNIISTLFGLLYASSAWSDTELNIYCAHGSNYIKSLNTMLLNGTLVEKTVCDLKGPLSIDDSIAGLRTWSSRAFAIVIENISNVSGWLDWLSKNLDEDAMNSVGLDGAAVLTQVKADADADAA
;
A
#
# COMPACT_ATOMS: atom_id res chain seq x y z
N MET A 1 27.20 -22.93 19.28
CA MET A 1 26.19 -21.91 19.58
C MET A 1 26.86 -20.55 19.52
N ALA A 2 26.77 -19.91 18.36
CA ALA A 2 27.18 -18.53 18.12
C ALA A 2 26.13 -17.97 17.14
N PRO A 3 25.48 -16.84 17.44
CA PRO A 3 24.51 -16.27 16.53
C PRO A 3 25.27 -15.53 15.44
N LEU A 4 25.24 -16.05 14.22
CA LEU A 4 25.59 -15.29 13.02
C LEU A 4 24.40 -14.38 12.71
N ALA A 5 24.41 -13.21 13.33
CA ALA A 5 23.67 -12.07 12.82
C ALA A 5 24.38 -11.59 11.55
N LEU A 6 23.96 -12.10 10.40
CA LEU A 6 24.35 -11.51 9.12
C LEU A 6 23.47 -10.27 8.95
N ALA A 7 24.07 -9.13 9.25
CA ALA A 7 23.50 -7.82 9.01
C ALA A 7 23.24 -7.65 7.51
N ALA A 8 21.97 -7.67 7.10
CA ALA A 8 21.56 -7.08 5.85
C ALA A 8 21.82 -5.57 5.97
N ALA A 9 22.94 -5.14 5.40
CA ALA A 9 23.30 -3.75 5.21
C ALA A 9 22.40 -3.13 4.12
N LEU A 10 21.12 -2.95 4.41
CA LEU A 10 20.31 -1.91 3.78
C LEU A 10 20.51 -0.65 4.60
N ALA A 11 21.65 -0.01 4.34
CA ALA A 11 21.87 1.36 4.77
C ALA A 11 20.70 2.21 4.28
N ALA A 12 20.07 2.91 5.22
CA ALA A 12 19.18 4.04 4.98
C ALA A 12 19.91 5.12 4.17
N ASN A 13 20.02 4.90 2.86
CA ASN A 13 20.61 5.83 1.91
C ASN A 13 19.49 6.36 1.03
N VAL A 14 19.02 7.54 1.44
CA VAL A 14 18.47 8.62 0.60
C VAL A 14 17.40 8.19 -0.43
N LEU A 15 16.13 8.41 -0.06
CA LEU A 15 14.98 8.58 -0.96
C LEU A 15 15.24 9.69 -2.01
N ALA A 16 16.09 9.42 -2.98
CA ALA A 16 16.35 10.26 -4.14
C ALA A 16 15.81 9.58 -5.40
N ALA A 17 14.49 9.61 -5.51
CA ALA A 17 13.65 9.65 -6.71
C ALA A 17 12.23 9.42 -6.21
N VAL A 18 11.49 10.49 -5.91
CA VAL A 18 10.13 10.42 -5.34
C VAL A 18 9.18 9.62 -6.24
N ILE A 19 9.47 9.57 -7.54
CA ILE A 19 8.83 8.69 -8.52
C ILE A 19 9.95 7.96 -9.26
N PRO A 20 10.20 6.67 -8.96
CA PRO A 20 10.95 5.82 -9.87
C PRO A 20 10.20 5.72 -11.19
N PRO A 21 10.88 5.65 -12.35
CA PRO A 21 10.19 5.51 -13.62
C PRO A 21 9.57 4.11 -13.70
N CYS A 22 8.24 4.00 -13.63
CA CYS A 22 7.56 3.02 -14.48
C CYS A 22 7.90 3.40 -15.92
N ASP A 23 8.20 2.43 -16.78
CA ASP A 23 8.48 2.77 -18.16
C ASP A 23 7.19 3.20 -18.89
N ALA A 24 7.31 3.78 -20.09
CA ALA A 24 6.15 4.26 -20.83
C ALA A 24 5.16 3.13 -21.21
N THR A 25 5.64 1.89 -21.28
CA THR A 25 4.84 0.68 -21.55
C THR A 25 4.00 0.33 -20.32
N ASP A 26 4.59 0.40 -19.12
CA ASP A 26 3.90 0.12 -17.85
C ASP A 26 2.78 1.13 -17.60
N VAL A 27 3.03 2.42 -17.86
CA VAL A 27 2.01 3.47 -17.75
C VAL A 27 0.88 3.25 -18.76
N ALA A 28 1.20 2.82 -19.98
CA ALA A 28 0.19 2.50 -20.99
C ALA A 28 -0.67 1.29 -20.58
N GLN A 29 -0.06 0.26 -19.99
CA GLN A 29 -0.78 -0.90 -19.46
C GLN A 29 -1.68 -0.52 -18.28
N ALA A 30 -1.19 0.31 -17.37
CA ALA A 30 -1.98 0.81 -16.24
C ALA A 30 -3.18 1.64 -16.71
N LYS A 31 -3.01 2.51 -17.72
CA LYS A 31 -4.11 3.26 -18.34
C LYS A 31 -5.15 2.35 -18.98
N LEU A 32 -4.72 1.31 -19.70
CA LEU A 32 -5.66 0.33 -20.26
C LEU A 32 -6.48 -0.35 -19.17
N LEU A 33 -5.86 -0.69 -18.04
CA LEU A 33 -6.55 -1.27 -16.89
C LEU A 33 -7.51 -0.27 -16.22
N ILE A 34 -7.18 1.02 -16.18
CA ILE A 34 -8.09 2.06 -15.70
C ILE A 34 -9.32 2.19 -16.62
N ASP A 35 -9.11 2.18 -17.93
CA ASP A 35 -10.18 2.33 -18.94
C ASP A 35 -11.06 1.08 -19.05
N THR A 36 -10.49 -0.11 -18.80
CA THR A 36 -11.19 -1.40 -18.86
C THR A 36 -10.80 -2.25 -17.65
N PRO A 37 -11.37 -1.95 -16.47
CA PRO A 37 -10.91 -2.53 -15.24
C PRO A 37 -11.37 -3.97 -15.06
N THR A 38 -10.52 -4.77 -14.42
CA THR A 38 -10.94 -6.06 -13.86
C THR A 38 -11.68 -5.81 -12.54
N LEU A 39 -12.56 -6.74 -12.14
CA LEU A 39 -13.25 -6.64 -10.85
C LEU A 39 -12.27 -6.51 -9.67
N ALA A 40 -11.14 -7.21 -9.73
CA ALA A 40 -10.14 -7.18 -8.68
C ALA A 40 -9.36 -5.85 -8.65
N PHE A 41 -9.12 -5.24 -9.82
CA PHE A 41 -8.58 -3.87 -9.88
C PHE A 41 -9.57 -2.85 -9.31
N GLU A 42 -10.85 -2.90 -9.68
CA GLU A 42 -11.88 -2.00 -9.12
C GLU A 42 -11.96 -2.13 -7.59
N GLN A 43 -11.88 -3.36 -7.08
CA GLN A 43 -11.87 -3.61 -5.63
C GLN A 43 -10.62 -3.05 -4.96
N ALA A 44 -9.43 -3.25 -5.53
CA ALA A 44 -8.18 -2.73 -4.98
C ALA A 44 -8.18 -1.19 -4.96
N MET A 45 -8.57 -0.56 -6.07
CA MET A 45 -8.61 0.89 -6.21
C MET A 45 -9.75 1.53 -5.40
N GLY A 46 -10.88 0.84 -5.27
CA GLY A 46 -11.97 1.26 -4.40
C GLY A 46 -11.56 1.27 -2.92
N ASN A 47 -10.88 0.20 -2.46
CA ASN A 47 -10.32 0.16 -1.11
C ASN A 47 -9.23 1.22 -0.90
N LEU A 48 -8.35 1.45 -1.88
CA LEU A 48 -7.36 2.53 -1.84
C LEU A 48 -8.01 3.91 -1.76
N SER A 49 -9.13 4.11 -2.46
CA SER A 49 -9.89 5.37 -2.43
C SER A 49 -10.49 5.63 -1.05
N TYR A 50 -11.08 4.60 -0.42
CA TYR A 50 -11.57 4.70 0.96
C TYR A 50 -10.44 4.90 1.96
N LEU A 51 -9.33 4.17 1.83
CA LEU A 51 -8.13 4.36 2.65
C LEU A 51 -7.72 5.83 2.61
N PHE A 52 -7.48 6.35 1.41
CA PHE A 52 -7.07 7.73 1.20
C PHE A 52 -8.08 8.74 1.77
N GLY A 53 -9.38 8.52 1.57
CA GLY A 53 -10.44 9.37 2.15
C GLY A 53 -10.40 9.39 3.68
N TRP A 54 -10.24 8.24 4.33
CA TRP A 54 -10.10 8.16 5.79
C TRP A 54 -8.81 8.80 6.29
N THR A 55 -7.69 8.63 5.57
CA THR A 55 -6.44 9.29 5.92
C THR A 55 -6.57 10.81 5.81
N LEU A 56 -7.21 11.33 4.75
CA LEU A 56 -7.50 12.77 4.62
C LEU A 56 -8.38 13.28 5.76
N ALA A 57 -9.46 12.55 6.07
CA ALA A 57 -10.38 12.92 7.14
C ALA A 57 -9.73 12.93 8.53
N GLY A 58 -8.86 11.95 8.80
CA GLY A 58 -8.12 11.86 10.05
C GLY A 58 -6.95 12.84 10.16
N ALA A 59 -6.34 13.21 9.04
CA ALA A 59 -5.22 14.14 8.98
C ALA A 59 -5.66 15.60 9.14
N ALA A 60 -6.85 15.96 8.64
CA ALA A 60 -7.36 17.33 8.59
C ALA A 60 -7.17 18.10 9.92
N LEU A 61 -6.93 19.41 9.82
CA LEU A 61 -6.65 20.25 10.97
C LEU A 61 -7.93 20.85 11.56
N THR A 62 -8.96 21.05 10.73
CA THR A 62 -10.20 21.71 11.11
C THR A 62 -11.41 21.07 10.42
N GLY A 63 -12.60 21.23 11.02
CA GLY A 63 -13.85 20.83 10.37
C GLY A 63 -14.09 21.55 9.04
N ASN A 64 -13.66 22.81 8.90
CA ASN A 64 -13.81 23.57 7.65
C ASN A 64 -13.03 22.94 6.48
N GLU A 65 -11.88 22.31 6.76
CA GLU A 65 -11.10 21.58 5.75
C GLU A 65 -11.88 20.34 5.26
N LEU A 66 -12.57 19.65 6.17
CA LEU A 66 -13.47 18.53 5.84
C LEU A 66 -14.70 19.01 5.06
N ASP A 67 -15.30 20.13 5.45
CA ASP A 67 -16.47 20.70 4.78
C ASP A 67 -16.16 21.10 3.33
N LEU A 68 -14.98 21.69 3.10
CA LEU A 68 -14.48 21.96 1.74
C LEU A 68 -14.26 20.65 0.98
N GLY A 69 -13.58 19.68 1.60
CA GLY A 69 -13.41 18.31 1.11
C GLY A 69 -14.69 17.64 0.65
N CYS A 70 -15.74 17.77 1.45
CA CYS A 70 -17.04 17.16 1.20
C CYS A 70 -17.83 17.89 0.11
N SER A 71 -17.78 19.22 0.05
CA SER A 71 -18.57 20.00 -0.89
C SER A 71 -17.98 20.00 -2.31
N ASP A 72 -16.68 19.79 -2.47
CA ASP A 72 -16.03 19.98 -3.76
C ASP A 72 -14.84 19.04 -4.03
N ILE A 73 -15.05 17.73 -3.84
CA ILE A 73 -13.95 16.78 -4.04
C ILE A 73 -13.45 16.72 -5.49
N SER A 74 -14.33 16.97 -6.46
CA SER A 74 -13.97 16.96 -7.88
C SER A 74 -13.05 18.11 -8.24
N ASN A 75 -13.24 19.30 -7.64
CA ASN A 75 -12.32 20.42 -7.81
C ASN A 75 -11.20 20.44 -6.76
N LEU A 76 -11.20 19.57 -5.75
CA LEU A 76 -10.02 19.40 -4.89
C LEU A 76 -9.06 18.39 -5.47
N GLY A 77 -9.58 17.28 -5.99
CA GLY A 77 -8.84 16.28 -6.75
C GLY A 77 -8.61 16.68 -8.21
N HIS A 78 -9.16 17.81 -8.66
CA HIS A 78 -8.94 18.38 -9.99
C HIS A 78 -9.24 17.38 -11.13
N GLY A 79 -10.17 16.44 -10.90
CA GLY A 79 -10.46 15.30 -11.76
C GLY A 79 -9.32 14.29 -11.95
N LYS A 80 -8.13 14.54 -11.37
CA LYS A 80 -6.92 13.72 -11.56
C LYS A 80 -7.03 12.37 -10.87
N TRP A 81 -7.63 12.28 -9.68
CA TRP A 81 -7.76 11.00 -8.97
C TRP A 81 -8.56 9.97 -9.77
N ALA A 82 -9.65 10.40 -10.44
CA ALA A 82 -10.39 9.51 -11.34
C ALA A 82 -9.51 9.02 -12.50
N ALA A 83 -8.73 9.92 -13.10
CA ALA A 83 -7.80 9.57 -14.18
C ALA A 83 -6.62 8.68 -13.73
N GLN A 84 -6.37 8.58 -12.43
CA GLN A 84 -5.40 7.66 -11.82
C GLN A 84 -6.01 6.29 -11.49
N GLY A 85 -7.31 6.09 -11.72
CA GLY A 85 -8.04 4.87 -11.41
C GLY A 85 -8.68 4.84 -10.01
N LEU A 86 -8.57 5.92 -9.23
CA LEU A 86 -9.28 6.04 -7.95
C LEU A 86 -10.76 6.38 -8.19
N THR A 87 -11.57 6.17 -7.16
CA THR A 87 -13.02 6.43 -7.16
C THR A 87 -13.30 7.65 -6.28
N PRO A 88 -13.47 8.87 -6.84
CA PRO A 88 -13.63 10.09 -6.04
C PRO A 88 -14.77 10.04 -5.02
N SER A 89 -15.87 9.37 -5.32
CA SER A 89 -16.98 9.21 -4.37
C SER A 89 -16.59 8.41 -3.13
N TYR A 90 -15.68 7.44 -3.25
CA TYR A 90 -15.18 6.65 -2.12
C TYR A 90 -14.13 7.40 -1.31
N ILE A 91 -13.43 8.37 -1.90
CA ILE A 91 -12.59 9.33 -1.17
C ILE A 91 -13.48 10.32 -0.41
N GLN A 92 -14.57 10.77 -1.02
CA GLN A 92 -15.46 11.80 -0.49
C GLN A 92 -16.27 11.33 0.70
N GLU A 93 -16.76 10.09 0.66
CA GLU A 93 -17.67 9.55 1.68
C GLU A 93 -17.07 9.62 3.10
N PRO A 94 -15.84 9.15 3.38
CA PRO A 94 -15.21 9.33 4.69
C PRO A 94 -15.10 10.79 5.13
N ILE A 95 -14.72 11.68 4.22
CA ILE A 95 -14.54 13.12 4.51
C ILE A 95 -15.88 13.75 4.87
N CYS A 96 -16.93 13.48 4.07
CA CYS A 96 -18.29 13.95 4.33
C CYS A 96 -18.89 13.38 5.61
N ASN A 97 -18.62 12.11 5.95
CA ASN A 97 -19.10 11.51 7.18
C ASN A 97 -18.49 12.15 8.44
N GLN A 98 -17.31 12.76 8.31
CA GLN A 98 -16.67 13.52 9.37
C GLN A 98 -16.91 15.04 9.27
N SER A 99 -17.47 15.53 8.17
CA SER A 99 -17.86 16.95 7.98
C SER A 99 -18.88 17.36 9.04
N GLY A 100 -18.70 18.55 9.62
CA GLY A 100 -19.47 19.01 10.80
C GLY A 100 -19.02 18.43 12.15
N SER A 101 -17.99 17.59 12.18
CA SER A 101 -17.32 17.12 13.41
C SER A 101 -15.84 17.55 13.45
N ASN A 102 -15.17 17.34 14.59
CA ASN A 102 -13.75 17.65 14.69
C ASN A 102 -12.91 16.52 14.07
N PRO A 103 -11.89 16.82 13.24
CA PRO A 103 -10.98 15.81 12.72
C PRO A 103 -10.38 14.94 13.82
N ASN A 104 -10.26 13.64 13.57
CA ASN A 104 -9.82 12.69 14.59
C ASN A 104 -9.05 11.50 13.99
N ALA A 105 -7.73 11.61 14.00
CA ALA A 105 -6.82 10.55 13.57
C ALA A 105 -7.01 9.22 14.31
N THR A 106 -7.37 9.23 15.60
CA THR A 106 -7.62 8.02 16.38
C THR A 106 -8.87 7.27 15.90
N LEU A 107 -9.89 8.00 15.44
CA LEU A 107 -11.09 7.39 14.85
C LEU A 107 -10.87 6.89 13.42
N ALA A 108 -9.96 7.53 12.68
CA ALA A 108 -9.58 7.10 11.33
C ALA A 108 -8.69 5.84 11.33
N LEU A 109 -7.83 5.67 12.35
CA LEU A 109 -6.86 4.56 12.43
C LEU A 109 -7.48 3.17 12.17
N PRO A 110 -8.59 2.74 12.80
CA PRO A 110 -9.17 1.43 12.51
C PRO A 110 -9.55 1.22 11.03
N TRP A 111 -9.96 2.28 10.33
CA TRP A 111 -10.26 2.24 8.90
C TRP A 111 -9.00 2.18 8.06
N GLU A 112 -7.94 2.88 8.46
CA GLU A 112 -6.61 2.78 7.86
C GLU A 112 -6.13 1.32 7.84
N LEU A 113 -6.23 0.63 8.98
CA LEU A 113 -5.84 -0.77 9.11
C LEU A 113 -6.74 -1.70 8.28
N TYR A 114 -8.05 -1.42 8.29
CA TYR A 114 -9.04 -2.21 7.54
C TYR A 114 -8.78 -2.14 6.03
N TYR A 115 -8.75 -0.94 5.45
CA TYR A 115 -8.59 -0.81 4.00
C TYR A 115 -7.19 -1.20 3.53
N SER A 116 -6.14 -0.95 4.33
CA SER A 116 -4.79 -1.51 4.03
C SER A 116 -4.81 -3.03 3.95
N THR A 117 -5.53 -3.68 4.87
CA THR A 117 -5.73 -5.14 4.83
C THR A 117 -6.48 -5.57 3.58
N GLU A 118 -7.59 -4.92 3.24
CA GLU A 118 -8.42 -5.32 2.09
C GLU A 118 -7.72 -5.09 0.74
N ILE A 119 -6.89 -4.04 0.62
CA ILE A 119 -6.00 -3.84 -0.54
C ILE A 119 -5.04 -5.03 -0.66
N PHE A 120 -4.30 -5.34 0.42
CA PHE A 120 -3.34 -6.43 0.42
C PHE A 120 -4.00 -7.79 0.13
N VAL A 121 -5.16 -8.08 0.74
CA VAL A 121 -5.92 -9.32 0.49
C VAL A 121 -6.33 -9.41 -0.98
N THR A 122 -6.86 -8.32 -1.55
CA THR A 122 -7.27 -8.29 -2.96
C THR A 122 -6.08 -8.56 -3.88
N GLN A 123 -4.95 -7.91 -3.64
CA GLN A 123 -3.72 -8.11 -4.42
C GLN A 123 -3.19 -9.54 -4.26
N MET A 124 -3.07 -10.03 -3.03
CA MET A 124 -2.59 -11.37 -2.70
C MET A 124 -3.41 -12.47 -3.36
N LEU A 125 -4.74 -12.37 -3.34
CA LEU A 125 -5.63 -13.37 -3.94
C LEU A 125 -5.59 -13.41 -5.47
N ASN A 126 -4.97 -12.40 -6.09
CA ASN A 126 -4.86 -12.26 -7.54
C ASN A 126 -3.39 -12.12 -8.00
N ALA A 127 -2.42 -12.42 -7.13
CA ALA A 127 -0.99 -12.40 -7.48
C ALA A 127 -0.48 -13.73 -8.06
N PHE A 128 -1.35 -14.74 -8.15
CA PHE A 128 -1.05 -16.09 -8.61
C PHE A 128 -1.95 -16.46 -9.79
N ALA A 129 -1.52 -17.42 -10.61
CA ALA A 129 -2.28 -17.88 -11.76
C ALA A 129 -3.75 -18.24 -11.40
N PRO A 130 -4.74 -17.89 -12.25
CA PRO A 130 -6.13 -18.20 -12.00
C PRO A 130 -6.32 -19.71 -11.86
N ASN A 131 -6.82 -20.16 -10.71
CA ASN A 131 -6.97 -21.57 -10.30
C ASN A 131 -5.75 -22.26 -9.68
N ASN A 132 -4.70 -21.53 -9.28
CA ASN A 132 -3.60 -22.11 -8.49
C ASN A 132 -4.02 -22.34 -7.02
N THR A 133 -4.96 -23.27 -6.80
CA THR A 133 -5.42 -23.66 -5.45
C THR A 133 -4.30 -24.21 -4.59
N ALA A 134 -3.30 -24.87 -5.20
CA ALA A 134 -2.11 -25.37 -4.51
C ALA A 134 -1.30 -24.24 -3.87
N ALA A 135 -1.18 -23.08 -4.55
CA ALA A 135 -0.49 -21.94 -3.95
C ALA A 135 -1.24 -21.40 -2.73
N PHE A 136 -2.56 -21.28 -2.81
CA PHE A 136 -3.36 -20.82 -1.67
C PHE A 136 -3.37 -21.82 -0.51
N SER A 137 -3.32 -23.12 -0.79
CA SER A 137 -3.14 -24.18 0.23
C SER A 137 -1.79 -23.99 0.95
N TYR A 138 -0.70 -23.81 0.19
CA TYR A 138 0.62 -23.55 0.74
C TYR A 138 0.65 -22.27 1.59
N MET A 139 0.02 -21.19 1.14
CA MET A 139 -0.09 -19.96 1.93
C MET A 139 -0.88 -20.19 3.22
N CYS A 140 -2.06 -20.81 3.13
CA CYS A 140 -2.89 -21.14 4.29
C CYS A 140 -2.10 -21.93 5.36
N ASP A 141 -1.11 -22.72 4.96
CA ASP A 141 -0.19 -23.42 5.86
C ASP A 141 0.99 -22.58 6.39
N ASN A 142 1.46 -21.62 5.61
CA ASN A 142 2.77 -21.01 5.84
C ASN A 142 2.73 -19.53 6.23
N LEU A 143 1.57 -18.87 6.19
CA LEU A 143 1.42 -17.52 6.74
C LEU A 143 1.64 -17.48 8.26
N ARG A 144 2.18 -16.36 8.77
CA ARG A 144 2.54 -16.16 10.18
C ARG A 144 1.86 -14.90 10.74
N PHE A 145 1.08 -15.08 11.81
CA PHE A 145 0.33 -14.01 12.48
C PHE A 145 1.22 -12.83 12.93
N LEU A 146 2.31 -13.12 13.66
CA LEU A 146 3.22 -12.09 14.19
C LEU A 146 3.86 -11.23 13.09
N SER A 147 4.10 -11.81 11.91
CA SER A 147 4.63 -11.05 10.77
C SER A 147 3.58 -10.09 10.20
N LEU A 148 2.33 -10.54 10.05
CA LEU A 148 1.21 -9.72 9.53
C LEU A 148 0.84 -8.58 10.49
N ASP A 149 0.81 -8.85 11.79
CA ASP A 149 0.57 -7.83 12.82
C ASP A 149 1.64 -6.73 12.80
N GLY A 150 2.89 -7.08 12.45
CA GLY A 150 3.97 -6.12 12.28
C GLY A 150 3.75 -5.09 11.17
N PHE A 151 2.98 -5.46 10.14
CA PHE A 151 2.54 -4.55 9.08
C PHE A 151 1.21 -3.87 9.39
N HIS A 152 0.67 -4.09 10.60
CA HIS A 152 -0.66 -3.63 11.03
C HIS A 152 -1.80 -4.11 10.11
N LEU A 153 -1.64 -5.29 9.52
CA LEU A 153 -2.67 -5.95 8.73
C LEU A 153 -3.44 -6.93 9.61
N SER A 154 -4.75 -7.08 9.38
CA SER A 154 -5.54 -8.08 10.10
C SER A 154 -5.15 -9.49 9.65
N ASP A 155 -4.31 -10.11 10.46
CA ASP A 155 -3.81 -11.46 10.31
C ASP A 155 -4.91 -12.50 10.06
N ALA A 156 -6.01 -12.44 10.83
CA ALA A 156 -7.17 -13.29 10.70
C ALA A 156 -7.86 -13.14 9.34
N ARG A 157 -7.97 -11.91 8.82
CA ARG A 157 -8.56 -11.66 7.50
C ARG A 157 -7.69 -12.21 6.37
N VAL A 158 -6.39 -11.95 6.42
CA VAL A 158 -5.43 -12.41 5.41
C VAL A 158 -5.38 -13.94 5.35
N ILE A 159 -5.23 -14.59 6.51
CA ILE A 159 -5.16 -16.05 6.59
C ILE A 159 -6.48 -16.68 6.15
N ASN A 160 -7.62 -16.18 6.65
CA ASN A 160 -8.93 -16.70 6.26
C ASN A 160 -9.19 -16.55 4.76
N ALA A 161 -8.77 -15.44 4.15
CA ALA A 161 -8.87 -15.22 2.71
C ALA A 161 -8.08 -16.28 1.92
N SER A 162 -6.82 -16.52 2.29
CA SER A 162 -5.98 -17.55 1.64
C SER A 162 -6.56 -18.96 1.80
N CYS A 163 -6.99 -19.33 3.01
CA CYS A 163 -7.57 -20.64 3.31
C CYS A 163 -8.91 -20.85 2.58
N THR A 164 -9.77 -19.84 2.55
CA THR A 164 -11.04 -19.88 1.80
C THR A 164 -10.79 -20.09 0.31
N LYS A 165 -9.80 -19.37 -0.27
CA LYS A 165 -9.41 -19.54 -1.67
C LYS A 165 -8.87 -20.95 -1.96
N ALA A 166 -8.23 -21.58 -0.98
CA ALA A 166 -7.78 -22.97 -1.06
C ALA A 166 -8.90 -24.02 -0.87
N ASN A 167 -10.14 -23.60 -0.55
CA ASN A 167 -11.22 -24.46 -0.06
C ASN A 167 -10.84 -25.24 1.22
N GLU A 168 -9.99 -24.65 2.06
CA GLU A 168 -9.57 -25.20 3.33
C GLU A 168 -10.19 -24.43 4.48
N LEU A 169 -11.00 -25.11 5.29
CA LEU A 169 -11.47 -24.55 6.57
C LEU A 169 -10.48 -24.96 7.66
N LYS A 170 -9.51 -24.09 7.95
CA LYS A 170 -8.67 -24.27 9.15
C LYS A 170 -9.31 -23.50 10.31
N PRO A 171 -9.46 -24.11 11.50
CA PRO A 171 -9.81 -23.33 12.69
C PRO A 171 -8.77 -22.21 12.84
N PRO A 172 -9.16 -21.02 13.35
CA PRO A 172 -8.22 -19.93 13.57
C PRO A 172 -7.03 -20.49 14.34
N ARG A 173 -5.88 -20.60 13.67
CA ARG A 173 -4.69 -21.19 14.29
C ARG A 173 -4.38 -20.32 15.50
N PRO A 174 -4.07 -20.90 16.67
CA PRO A 174 -3.84 -20.12 17.86
C PRO A 174 -2.73 -19.10 17.60
N PHE A 175 -2.94 -17.90 18.14
CA PHE A 175 -2.05 -16.72 18.21
C PHE A 175 -0.65 -16.99 18.81
N THR A 176 -0.29 -18.25 19.06
CA THR A 176 1.05 -18.60 19.46
C THR A 176 1.95 -18.52 18.24
N ALA A 177 2.77 -17.47 18.19
CA ALA A 177 3.91 -17.41 17.29
C ALA A 177 4.61 -18.77 17.30
N VAL A 178 4.86 -19.34 16.11
CA VAL A 178 5.74 -20.50 16.01
C VAL A 178 7.03 -20.12 16.75
N PRO A 179 7.55 -20.94 17.69
CA PRO A 179 8.75 -20.60 18.43
C PRO A 179 9.88 -20.19 17.48
N GLY A 180 10.47 -19.02 17.71
CA GLY A 180 11.56 -18.47 16.88
C GLY A 180 11.13 -17.49 15.77
N VAL A 181 9.84 -17.17 15.61
CA VAL A 181 9.43 -16.05 14.74
C VAL A 181 9.77 -14.73 15.41
N GLN A 182 10.63 -13.94 14.78
CA GLN A 182 10.89 -12.55 15.15
C GLN A 182 10.31 -11.64 14.07
N LEU A 183 9.70 -10.54 14.50
CA LEU A 183 9.21 -9.51 13.62
C LEU A 183 10.40 -8.84 12.92
N ASN A 184 10.37 -8.77 11.59
CA ASN A 184 11.37 -8.06 10.81
C ASN A 184 11.10 -6.54 10.94
N THR A 185 11.67 -5.91 11.96
CA THR A 185 11.45 -4.48 12.25
C THR A 185 11.88 -3.57 11.11
N ASN A 186 12.87 -3.99 10.31
CA ASN A 186 13.30 -3.20 9.16
C ASN A 186 12.25 -3.23 8.06
N ALA A 187 11.69 -4.41 7.76
CA ALA A 187 10.62 -4.53 6.77
C ALA A 187 9.36 -3.77 7.18
N THR A 188 8.98 -3.79 8.45
CA THR A 188 7.79 -3.05 8.93
C THR A 188 7.99 -1.54 8.88
N VAL A 189 9.20 -1.04 9.18
CA VAL A 189 9.56 0.37 8.99
C VAL A 189 9.55 0.75 7.52
N GLU A 190 10.07 -0.11 6.64
CA GLU A 190 10.11 0.14 5.21
C GLU A 190 8.70 0.16 4.61
N TYR A 191 7.83 -0.78 4.99
CA TYR A 191 6.42 -0.76 4.62
C TYR A 191 5.73 0.54 5.02
N ARG A 192 5.93 0.99 6.27
CA ARG A 192 5.40 2.28 6.73
C ARG A 192 5.89 3.43 5.86
N ASN A 193 7.17 3.44 5.50
CA ASN A 193 7.73 4.48 4.65
C ASN A 193 7.11 4.45 3.24
N ILE A 194 6.96 3.26 2.65
CA ILE A 194 6.32 3.05 1.35
C ILE A 194 4.89 3.60 1.33
N ILE A 195 4.04 3.23 2.28
CA ILE A 195 2.64 3.70 2.31
C ILE A 195 2.54 5.19 2.63
N SER A 196 3.51 5.74 3.37
CA SER A 196 3.60 7.20 3.63
C SER A 196 3.97 7.96 2.36
N THR A 197 4.92 7.46 1.58
CA THR A 197 5.27 8.06 0.29
C THR A 197 4.13 7.96 -0.70
N LEU A 198 3.42 6.82 -0.76
CA LEU A 198 2.21 6.67 -1.58
C LEU A 198 1.16 7.71 -1.20
N PHE A 199 0.84 7.87 0.09
CA PHE A 199 -0.10 8.89 0.55
C PHE A 199 0.35 10.30 0.17
N GLY A 200 1.63 10.65 0.38
CA GLY A 200 2.18 11.95 0.00
C GLY A 200 2.04 12.24 -1.49
N LEU A 201 2.27 11.24 -2.35
CA LEU A 201 2.08 11.35 -3.80
C LEU A 201 0.61 11.53 -4.18
N LEU A 202 -0.30 10.74 -3.59
CA LEU A 202 -1.75 10.86 -3.84
C LEU A 202 -2.27 12.24 -3.45
N TYR A 203 -1.85 12.73 -2.28
CA TYR A 203 -2.17 14.07 -1.81
C TYR A 203 -1.60 15.16 -2.73
N ALA A 204 -0.30 15.10 -3.08
CA ALA A 204 0.30 16.07 -3.97
C ALA A 204 -0.23 16.03 -5.40
N SER A 205 -0.73 14.87 -5.85
CA SER A 205 -1.26 14.71 -7.21
C SER A 205 -2.48 15.58 -7.46
N SER A 206 -3.17 16.04 -6.40
CA SER A 206 -4.32 16.90 -6.52
C SER A 206 -3.97 18.35 -6.85
N ALA A 207 -2.71 18.78 -6.75
CA ALA A 207 -2.30 20.13 -7.16
C ALA A 207 -2.33 20.30 -8.69
N TRP A 208 -2.85 21.42 -9.19
CA TRP A 208 -2.80 21.80 -10.61
C TRP A 208 -1.67 22.79 -10.94
N SER A 209 -1.21 23.53 -9.94
CA SER A 209 -0.21 24.59 -10.12
C SER A 209 0.92 24.49 -9.09
N ASP A 210 2.07 25.09 -9.43
CA ASP A 210 3.19 25.22 -8.50
C ASP A 210 2.76 25.95 -7.21
N THR A 211 1.83 26.91 -7.30
CA THR A 211 1.30 27.63 -6.14
C THR A 211 0.57 26.69 -5.18
N GLU A 212 -0.34 25.85 -5.68
CA GLU A 212 -1.07 24.89 -4.83
C GLU A 212 -0.12 23.86 -4.21
N LEU A 213 0.82 23.32 -4.99
CA LEU A 213 1.80 22.37 -4.48
C LEU A 213 2.67 22.99 -3.38
N ASN A 214 3.10 24.24 -3.55
CA ASN A 214 3.84 24.98 -2.53
C ASN A 214 3.00 25.21 -1.26
N ILE A 215 1.69 25.44 -1.38
CA ILE A 215 0.78 25.53 -0.23
C ILE A 215 0.72 24.18 0.51
N TYR A 216 0.58 23.07 -0.22
CA TYR A 216 0.57 21.74 0.38
C TYR A 216 1.87 21.45 1.14
N CYS A 217 3.03 21.76 0.55
CA CYS A 217 4.31 21.64 1.23
C CYS A 217 4.40 22.54 2.47
N ALA A 218 4.00 23.81 2.37
CA ALA A 218 4.05 24.75 3.50
C ALA A 218 3.17 24.30 4.68
N HIS A 219 2.07 23.60 4.42
CA HIS A 219 1.19 23.06 5.45
C HIS A 219 1.59 21.65 5.92
N GLY A 220 2.51 20.96 5.24
CA GLY A 220 2.88 19.56 5.50
C GLY A 220 3.21 19.29 6.97
N SER A 221 4.00 20.15 7.60
CA SER A 221 4.39 20.04 9.02
C SER A 221 3.19 19.99 9.99
N ASN A 222 2.06 20.63 9.65
CA ASN A 222 0.88 20.67 10.51
C ASN A 222 0.20 19.29 10.60
N TYR A 223 0.32 18.46 9.57
CA TYR A 223 -0.33 17.15 9.49
C TYR A 223 0.48 16.03 10.16
N ILE A 224 1.76 16.25 10.46
CA ILE A 224 2.70 15.21 10.94
C ILE A 224 2.13 14.43 12.13
N LYS A 225 1.58 15.12 13.14
CA LYS A 225 1.08 14.47 14.36
C LYS A 225 -0.11 13.55 14.08
N SER A 226 -1.05 14.00 13.25
CA SER A 226 -2.23 13.22 12.88
C SER A 226 -1.85 12.02 12.03
N LEU A 227 -0.95 12.20 11.05
CA LEU A 227 -0.43 11.12 10.22
C LEU A 227 0.32 10.07 11.05
N ASN A 228 1.16 10.48 12.00
CA ASN A 228 1.84 9.55 12.91
C ASN A 228 0.87 8.78 13.81
N THR A 229 -0.27 9.39 14.18
CA THR A 229 -1.33 8.73 14.95
C THR A 229 -2.03 7.64 14.13
N MET A 230 -2.10 7.82 12.80
CA MET A 230 -2.57 6.81 11.85
C MET A 230 -1.47 5.84 11.40
N LEU A 231 -0.36 5.77 12.13
CA LEU A 231 0.78 4.87 11.88
C LEU A 231 1.53 5.13 10.55
N LEU A 232 1.37 6.31 9.96
CA LEU A 232 2.21 6.79 8.85
C LEU A 232 3.45 7.50 9.39
N ASN A 233 4.45 7.69 8.52
CA ASN A 233 5.60 8.54 8.77
C ASN A 233 5.30 9.96 8.24
N GLY A 234 4.71 10.80 9.08
CA GLY A 234 4.27 12.15 8.69
C GLY A 234 5.40 13.05 8.17
N THR A 235 6.62 12.92 8.72
CA THR A 235 7.80 13.65 8.21
C THR A 235 8.17 13.21 6.79
N LEU A 236 8.02 11.91 6.49
CA LEU A 236 8.24 11.42 5.13
C LEU A 236 7.13 11.87 4.17
N VAL A 237 5.87 11.95 4.63
CA VAL A 237 4.77 12.52 3.84
C VAL A 237 5.10 13.97 3.47
N GLU A 238 5.43 14.81 4.46
CA GLU A 238 5.83 16.21 4.24
C GLU A 238 6.98 16.30 3.24
N LYS A 239 8.05 15.53 3.47
CA LYS A 239 9.21 15.52 2.59
C LYS A 239 8.83 15.11 1.15
N THR A 240 8.01 14.08 1.01
CA THR A 240 7.54 13.59 -0.29
C THR A 240 6.83 14.69 -1.07
N VAL A 241 5.91 15.41 -0.42
CA VAL A 241 5.18 16.53 -1.04
C VAL A 241 6.14 17.68 -1.40
N CYS A 242 7.05 18.04 -0.49
CA CYS A 242 7.98 19.16 -0.65
C CYS A 242 9.13 18.92 -1.65
N ASP A 243 9.50 17.67 -1.89
CA ASP A 243 10.60 17.34 -2.81
C ASP A 243 10.19 17.44 -4.29
N LEU A 244 8.89 17.42 -4.58
CA LEU A 244 8.33 17.59 -5.91
C LEU A 244 8.67 18.98 -6.50
N LYS A 245 9.08 19.01 -7.78
CA LYS A 245 9.51 20.24 -8.47
C LYS A 245 8.39 20.97 -9.20
N GLY A 246 7.23 20.35 -9.29
CA GLY A 246 6.02 20.88 -9.91
C GLY A 246 4.87 19.88 -9.76
N PRO A 247 3.63 20.27 -10.11
CA PRO A 247 2.47 19.40 -10.10
C PRO A 247 2.72 18.10 -10.86
N LEU A 248 2.27 16.99 -10.29
CA LEU A 248 2.35 15.70 -10.95
C LEU A 248 1.44 15.68 -12.18
N SER A 249 1.98 15.15 -13.28
CA SER A 249 1.16 14.74 -14.41
C SER A 249 0.31 13.51 -14.04
N ILE A 250 -0.72 13.22 -14.83
CA ILE A 250 -1.53 12.00 -14.62
C ILE A 250 -0.62 10.76 -14.75
N ASP A 251 0.25 10.75 -15.75
CA ASP A 251 1.18 9.64 -16.03
C ASP A 251 2.15 9.40 -14.88
N ASP A 252 2.75 10.47 -14.34
CA ASP A 252 3.64 10.39 -13.17
C ASP A 252 2.88 9.90 -11.93
N SER A 253 1.61 10.29 -11.78
CA SER A 253 0.77 9.86 -10.67
C SER A 253 0.41 8.37 -10.78
N ILE A 254 0.08 7.89 -11.99
CA ILE A 254 -0.17 6.47 -12.26
C ILE A 254 1.10 5.66 -12.01
N ALA A 255 2.25 6.12 -12.50
CA ALA A 255 3.54 5.48 -12.28
C ALA A 255 3.89 5.40 -10.78
N GLY A 256 3.72 6.51 -10.06
CA GLY A 256 3.92 6.56 -8.61
C GLY A 256 3.00 5.59 -7.86
N LEU A 257 1.70 5.60 -8.17
CA LEU A 257 0.73 4.72 -7.54
C LEU A 257 1.08 3.25 -7.75
N ARG A 258 1.35 2.85 -8.99
CA ARG A 258 1.72 1.48 -9.35
C ARG A 258 3.02 1.06 -8.69
N THR A 259 4.05 1.90 -8.73
CA THR A 259 5.36 1.62 -8.12
C THR A 259 5.25 1.39 -6.61
N TRP A 260 4.65 2.34 -5.89
CA TRP A 260 4.61 2.27 -4.43
C TRP A 260 3.63 1.22 -3.92
N SER A 261 2.53 0.95 -4.64
CA SER A 261 1.65 -0.18 -4.35
C SER A 261 2.35 -1.52 -4.55
N SER A 262 3.17 -1.65 -5.60
CA SER A 262 3.96 -2.86 -5.88
C SER A 262 5.03 -3.12 -4.82
N ARG A 263 5.72 -2.07 -4.37
CA ARG A 263 6.65 -2.16 -3.24
C ARG A 263 5.95 -2.54 -1.94
N ALA A 264 4.77 -1.97 -1.68
CA ALA A 264 3.97 -2.30 -0.50
C ALA A 264 3.55 -3.77 -0.51
N PHE A 265 3.13 -4.28 -1.67
CA PHE A 265 2.80 -5.68 -1.84
C PHE A 265 4.02 -6.59 -1.63
N ALA A 266 5.14 -6.30 -2.31
CA ALA A 266 6.37 -7.10 -2.24
C ALA A 266 6.91 -7.20 -0.81
N ILE A 267 7.07 -6.07 -0.12
CA ILE A 267 7.65 -6.05 1.23
C ILE A 267 6.80 -6.88 2.22
N VAL A 268 5.47 -6.87 2.07
CA VAL A 268 4.58 -7.67 2.91
C VAL A 268 4.68 -9.14 2.51
N ILE A 269 4.45 -9.50 1.23
CA ILE A 269 4.39 -10.92 0.81
C ILE A 269 5.69 -11.67 1.09
N GLU A 270 6.85 -11.02 0.99
CA GLU A 270 8.16 -11.58 1.30
C GLU A 270 8.32 -11.91 2.79
N ASN A 271 7.73 -11.11 3.68
CA ASN A 271 8.00 -11.14 5.12
C ASN A 271 6.88 -11.77 5.97
N ILE A 272 5.74 -12.14 5.37
CA ILE A 272 4.61 -12.78 6.09
C ILE A 272 4.82 -14.27 6.37
N SER A 273 5.94 -14.84 5.92
CA SER A 273 6.40 -16.18 6.31
C SER A 273 7.91 -16.17 6.57
N ASN A 274 8.35 -17.11 7.39
CA ASN A 274 9.76 -17.37 7.67
C ASN A 274 10.12 -18.85 7.45
N VAL A 275 9.29 -19.57 6.68
CA VAL A 275 9.57 -20.96 6.31
C VAL A 275 10.73 -20.99 5.33
N SER A 276 11.67 -21.91 5.54
CA SER A 276 12.80 -22.10 4.63
C SER A 276 12.30 -22.35 3.20
N GLY A 277 12.86 -21.62 2.24
CA GLY A 277 12.46 -21.68 0.84
C GLY A 277 11.21 -20.87 0.49
N TRP A 278 10.68 -20.03 1.40
CA TRP A 278 9.52 -19.17 1.13
C TRP A 278 9.74 -18.24 -0.08
N LEU A 279 10.87 -17.54 -0.14
CA LEU A 279 11.17 -16.60 -1.23
C LEU A 279 11.39 -17.32 -2.57
N ASP A 280 12.10 -18.45 -2.56
CA ASP A 280 12.26 -19.32 -3.74
C ASP A 280 10.91 -19.88 -4.22
N TRP A 281 10.01 -20.22 -3.28
CA TRP A 281 8.67 -20.65 -3.61
C TRP A 281 7.84 -19.51 -4.22
N LEU A 282 7.87 -18.30 -3.64
CA LEU A 282 7.17 -17.13 -4.18
C LEU A 282 7.64 -16.80 -5.59
N SER A 283 8.96 -16.78 -5.83
CA SER A 283 9.55 -16.41 -7.13
C SER A 283 9.12 -17.33 -8.29
N LYS A 284 8.69 -18.55 -7.97
CA LYS A 284 8.20 -19.57 -8.91
C LYS A 284 6.68 -19.61 -9.05
N ASN A 285 5.93 -19.01 -8.13
CA ASN A 285 4.47 -19.13 -8.07
C ASN A 285 3.73 -17.82 -8.31
N LEU A 286 4.37 -16.66 -8.06
CA LEU A 286 3.83 -15.37 -8.45
C LEU A 286 3.69 -15.29 -9.97
N ASP A 287 2.59 -14.69 -10.42
CA ASP A 287 2.22 -14.59 -11.83
C ASP A 287 2.19 -13.11 -12.24
N GLU A 288 3.00 -12.76 -13.25
CA GLU A 288 3.17 -11.38 -13.70
C GLU A 288 1.86 -10.77 -14.20
N ASP A 289 1.14 -11.48 -15.05
CA ASP A 289 -0.12 -11.01 -15.65
C ASP A 289 -1.22 -10.89 -14.60
N ALA A 290 -1.28 -11.82 -13.66
CA ALA A 290 -2.24 -11.79 -12.55
C ALA A 290 -2.00 -10.55 -11.67
N MET A 291 -0.74 -10.27 -11.29
CA MET A 291 -0.38 -9.06 -10.54
C MET A 291 -0.68 -7.78 -11.33
N ASN A 292 -0.35 -7.75 -12.62
CA ASN A 292 -0.67 -6.64 -13.51
C ASN A 292 -2.18 -6.38 -13.54
N SER A 293 -3.01 -7.43 -13.54
CA SER A 293 -4.47 -7.33 -13.59
C SER A 293 -5.12 -6.68 -12.36
N VAL A 294 -4.37 -6.52 -11.26
CA VAL A 294 -4.81 -5.87 -10.02
C VAL A 294 -4.04 -4.58 -9.72
N GLY A 295 -3.41 -3.99 -10.72
CA GLY A 295 -2.78 -2.67 -10.62
C GLY A 295 -1.37 -2.68 -10.03
N LEU A 296 -0.73 -3.84 -9.90
CA LEU A 296 0.67 -3.95 -9.56
C LEU A 296 1.54 -3.94 -10.83
N ASP A 297 2.82 -3.66 -10.65
CA ASP A 297 3.89 -3.94 -11.60
C ASP A 297 4.43 -5.35 -11.31
N GLY A 298 3.85 -6.35 -11.98
CA GLY A 298 4.18 -7.74 -11.74
C GLY A 298 5.64 -8.06 -12.05
N ALA A 299 6.23 -7.42 -13.06
CA ALA A 299 7.62 -7.63 -13.47
C ALA A 299 8.58 -7.10 -12.41
N ALA A 300 8.32 -5.91 -11.86
CA ALA A 300 9.12 -5.34 -10.78
C ALA A 300 9.02 -6.19 -9.50
N VAL A 301 7.81 -6.64 -9.13
CA VAL A 301 7.63 -7.53 -7.97
C VAL A 301 8.40 -8.84 -8.14
N LEU A 302 8.27 -9.50 -9.29
CA LEU A 302 9.01 -10.74 -9.58
C LEU A 302 10.52 -10.54 -9.54
N THR A 303 11.00 -9.41 -10.06
CA THR A 303 12.43 -9.09 -10.06
C THR A 303 12.96 -8.93 -8.63
N GLN A 304 12.24 -8.21 -7.78
CA GLN A 304 12.59 -8.05 -6.37
C GLN A 304 12.59 -9.39 -5.64
N VAL A 305 11.49 -10.14 -5.70
CA VAL A 305 11.34 -11.43 -5.00
C VAL A 305 12.43 -12.43 -5.43
N LYS A 306 12.81 -12.45 -6.71
CA LYS A 306 13.90 -13.30 -7.22
C LYS A 306 15.25 -12.88 -6.66
N ALA A 307 15.55 -11.58 -6.64
CA ALA A 307 16.82 -11.08 -6.10
C ALA A 307 16.95 -11.41 -4.61
N ASP A 308 15.87 -11.29 -3.84
CA ASP A 308 15.87 -11.62 -2.42
C ASP A 308 15.92 -13.13 -2.16
N ALA A 309 15.31 -13.95 -3.02
CA ALA A 309 15.46 -15.40 -2.97
C ALA A 309 16.90 -15.86 -3.22
N ASP A 310 17.58 -15.23 -4.20
CA ASP A 310 18.98 -15.53 -4.50
C ASP A 310 19.91 -15.08 -3.35
N ALA A 311 19.58 -13.98 -2.67
CA ALA A 311 20.33 -13.49 -1.52
C ALA A 311 20.14 -14.37 -0.26
N ASP A 312 18.97 -14.95 -0.04
CA ASP A 312 18.69 -15.88 1.08
C ASP A 312 19.38 -17.25 0.89
N ALA A 313 19.66 -17.63 -0.36
CA ALA A 313 20.34 -18.88 -0.70
C ALA A 313 21.88 -18.82 -0.58
N ALA A 314 22.46 -17.62 -0.46
CA ALA A 314 23.91 -17.37 -0.45
C ALA A 314 24.53 -17.34 0.95
#